data_AF-A0A8T0Z7M4-F1
#
_entry.id   AF-A0A8T0Z7M4-F1
#
_cell.length_a   1.000
_cell.length_b   1.000
_cell.length_c   1.000
_cell.angle_alpha   90.00
_cell.angle_beta   90.00
_cell.angle_gamma   90.00
#
_symmetry.space_group_name_H-M   'P 1'
#
loop_
_entity.id
_entity.type
_entity.pdbx_description
1 polymer ?
#
loop_
_entity_poly.entity_id
_entity_poly.type
_entity_poly.pdbx_seq_one_letter_code
_entity_poly.pdbx_strand_id
1 'polypeptide(L)'
;MPIPSFTVATTPATFEAYEYYKFGNALEEIKFNANTTQKPLKADELRVKIFSAAVNPVDYKLVTYGPHILPHAPTTENPFHVGFDGRQGGRDRQRRQGLQAQQHVVE
;
A
#
# COMPACT_ATOMS: atom_id res chain seq x y z
N MET A 1 26.05 -26.36 10.92
CA MET A 1 25.36 -25.14 11.35
C MET A 1 23.98 -25.12 10.69
N PRO A 2 22.86 -25.24 11.42
CA PRO A 2 21.54 -25.11 10.82
C PRO A 2 21.26 -23.65 10.48
N ILE A 3 20.76 -23.41 9.26
CA ILE A 3 20.35 -22.09 8.79
C ILE A 3 19.03 -21.75 9.52
N PRO A 4 18.89 -20.57 10.15
CA PRO A 4 17.65 -20.21 10.81
C PRO A 4 16.51 -20.16 9.78
N SER A 5 15.47 -20.95 10.01
CA SER A 5 14.22 -20.92 9.25
C SER A 5 13.49 -19.63 9.57
N PHE A 6 13.46 -18.70 8.63
CA PHE A 6 12.63 -17.51 8.73
C PHE A 6 11.17 -17.90 8.47
N THR A 7 10.28 -17.55 9.40
CA THR A 7 8.83 -17.70 9.22
C THR A 7 8.40 -16.80 8.07
N VAL A 8 7.94 -17.41 6.98
CA VAL A 8 7.26 -16.68 5.90
C VAL A 8 5.96 -16.16 6.50
N ALA A 9 5.87 -14.85 6.74
CA ALA A 9 4.61 -14.24 7.16
C ALA A 9 3.57 -14.49 6.06
N THR A 10 2.45 -15.14 6.43
CA THR A 10 1.34 -15.38 5.52
C THR A 10 0.84 -14.05 4.99
N THR A 11 0.74 -13.92 3.67
CA THR A 11 0.22 -12.69 3.07
C THR A 11 -1.29 -12.62 3.34
N PRO A 12 -1.82 -11.50 3.88
CA PRO A 12 -3.25 -11.36 4.11
C PRO A 12 -4.07 -11.53 2.83
N ALA A 13 -5.35 -11.90 2.92
CA ALA A 13 -6.23 -11.97 1.75
C ALA A 13 -6.70 -10.58 1.28
N THR A 14 -6.78 -9.62 2.21
CA THR A 14 -7.20 -8.24 1.97
C THR A 14 -6.14 -7.25 2.45
N PHE A 15 -6.27 -5.98 2.06
CA PHE A 15 -5.46 -4.87 2.54
C PHE A 15 -6.26 -3.58 2.58
N GLU A 16 -5.72 -2.58 3.26
CA GLU A 16 -6.31 -1.24 3.37
C GLU A 16 -5.79 -0.35 2.23
N ALA A 17 -6.67 0.41 1.59
CA ALA A 17 -6.32 1.30 0.50
C ALA A 17 -7.24 2.52 0.42
N TYR A 18 -6.74 3.60 -0.19
CA TYR A 18 -7.57 4.68 -0.69
C TYR A 18 -7.88 4.43 -2.17
N GLU A 19 -9.16 4.45 -2.52
CA GLU A 19 -9.71 4.05 -3.82
C GLU A 19 -10.62 5.14 -4.40
N TYR A 20 -10.74 5.17 -5.72
CA TYR A 20 -11.77 5.94 -6.41
C TYR A 20 -12.39 5.10 -7.55
N TYR A 21 -13.71 5.21 -7.68
CA TYR A 21 -14.53 4.37 -8.56
C TYR A 21 -14.99 5.09 -9.82
N LYS A 22 -14.81 6.41 -9.87
CA LYS A 22 -15.05 7.28 -11.03
C LYS A 22 -14.14 8.51 -10.90
N PHE A 23 -13.93 9.20 -12.01
CA PHE A 23 -13.25 10.49 -12.01
C PHE A 23 -14.18 11.59 -11.48
N GLY A 24 -13.62 12.66 -10.91
CA GLY A 24 -14.39 13.76 -10.34
C GLY A 24 -13.61 14.58 -9.32
N ASN A 25 -14.32 15.21 -8.39
CA ASN A 25 -13.69 15.93 -7.30
C ASN A 25 -12.94 14.95 -6.39
N ALA A 26 -11.61 15.02 -6.36
CA ALA A 26 -10.78 14.10 -5.59
C ALA A 26 -11.14 14.04 -4.10
N LEU A 27 -11.61 15.14 -3.50
CA LEU A 27 -11.99 15.19 -2.09
C LEU A 27 -13.28 14.43 -1.78
N GLU A 28 -14.11 14.17 -2.80
CA GLU A 28 -15.38 13.45 -2.68
C GLU A 28 -15.26 11.99 -3.16
N GLU A 29 -14.45 11.76 -4.19
CA GLU A 29 -14.35 10.47 -4.86
C GLU A 29 -13.33 9.52 -4.24
N ILE A 30 -12.29 10.04 -3.57
CA ILE A 30 -11.33 9.21 -2.84
C ILE A 30 -11.96 8.71 -1.55
N LYS A 31 -12.05 7.38 -1.43
CA LYS A 31 -12.67 6.70 -0.28
C LYS A 31 -11.70 5.69 0.31
N PHE A 32 -11.70 5.58 1.63
CA PHE A 32 -10.96 4.56 2.33
C PHE A 32 -11.70 3.21 2.27
N ASN A 33 -10.99 2.15 1.89
CA ASN A 33 -11.45 0.78 1.89
C ASN A 33 -10.50 -0.07 2.75
N ALA A 34 -10.99 -0.62 3.85
CA ALA A 34 -10.19 -1.45 4.75
C ALA A 34 -10.04 -2.92 4.28
N ASN A 35 -10.80 -3.33 3.27
CA ASN A 35 -10.99 -4.73 2.89
C ASN A 35 -10.76 -4.97 1.39
N THR A 36 -9.88 -4.21 0.76
CA THR A 36 -9.52 -4.40 -0.65
C THR A 36 -8.96 -5.80 -0.87
N THR A 37 -9.54 -6.56 -1.79
CA THR A 37 -9.09 -7.92 -2.10
C THR A 37 -7.75 -7.91 -2.84
N GLN A 38 -6.83 -8.78 -2.43
CA GLN A 38 -5.57 -8.94 -3.15
C GLN A 38 -5.77 -9.71 -4.46
N LYS A 39 -5.35 -9.10 -5.58
CA LYS A 39 -5.34 -9.76 -6.88
C LYS A 39 -4.26 -10.86 -6.93
N PRO A 40 -4.50 -11.99 -7.62
CA PRO A 40 -3.46 -12.97 -7.91
C PRO A 40 -2.28 -12.31 -8.65
N LEU A 41 -1.05 -12.68 -8.30
CA LEU A 41 0.15 -12.20 -8.99
C LEU A 41 0.38 -13.01 -10.26
N LYS A 42 0.77 -12.34 -11.34
CA LYS A 42 1.39 -12.99 -12.49
C LYS A 42 2.87 -13.30 -12.22
N ALA A 43 3.49 -14.09 -13.09
CA ALA A 43 4.87 -14.54 -12.92
C ALA A 43 5.90 -13.39 -12.94
N ASP A 44 5.56 -12.26 -13.56
CA ASP A 44 6.39 -11.07 -13.73
C ASP A 44 6.01 -9.92 -12.77
N GLU A 45 5.09 -10.16 -11.84
CA GLU A 45 4.62 -9.17 -10.87
C GLU A 45 5.17 -9.47 -9.47
N LEU A 46 5.33 -8.41 -8.66
CA LEU A 46 5.77 -8.52 -7.28
C LEU A 46 4.77 -7.84 -6.35
N ARG A 47 4.71 -8.31 -5.09
CA ARG A 47 3.90 -7.71 -4.04
C ARG A 47 4.78 -7.01 -3.02
N VAL A 48 4.53 -5.72 -2.83
CA VAL A 48 5.25 -4.88 -1.88
C VAL A 48 4.34 -4.56 -0.70
N LYS A 49 4.82 -4.80 0.52
CA LYS A 49 4.21 -4.21 1.71
C LYS A 49 4.63 -2.75 1.78
N ILE A 50 3.71 -1.82 1.58
CA ILE A 50 3.98 -0.38 1.73
C ILE A 50 3.99 -0.03 3.21
N PHE A 51 5.02 0.69 3.67
CA PHE A 51 5.15 1.18 5.04
C PHE A 51 4.68 2.63 5.17
N SER A 52 4.99 3.43 4.16
CA SER A 52 4.57 4.82 4.06
C SER A 52 4.53 5.22 2.59
N ALA A 53 3.63 6.13 2.23
CA ALA A 53 3.57 6.81 0.94
C ALA A 53 3.43 8.31 1.20
N ALA A 54 3.96 9.14 0.31
CA ALA A 54 3.76 10.58 0.38
C ALA A 54 2.48 10.97 -0.37
N VAL A 55 1.95 12.14 -0.04
CA VAL A 55 0.85 12.76 -0.79
C VAL A 55 1.44 13.77 -1.74
N ASN A 56 1.18 13.57 -3.03
CA ASN A 56 1.73 14.38 -4.11
C ASN A 56 0.60 15.07 -4.91
N PRO A 57 0.87 16.20 -5.59
CA PRO A 57 -0.13 16.85 -6.44
C PRO A 57 -0.71 15.94 -7.54
N VAL A 58 0.05 14.93 -7.98
CA VAL A 58 -0.40 13.98 -9.01
C VAL A 58 -1.57 13.11 -8.52
N ASP A 59 -1.60 12.77 -7.23
CA ASP A 59 -2.67 11.95 -6.64
C ASP A 59 -4.03 12.64 -6.77
N TYR A 60 -4.06 13.95 -6.48
CA TYR A 60 -5.25 14.78 -6.67
C TYR A 60 -5.59 14.96 -8.16
N LYS A 61 -4.58 15.33 -8.96
CA LYS A 61 -4.81 15.69 -10.37
C LYS A 61 -5.29 14.51 -11.22
N LEU A 62 -4.89 13.28 -10.92
CA LEU A 62 -5.33 12.11 -11.70
C LEU A 62 -6.79 11.76 -11.45
N VAL A 63 -7.33 11.96 -10.24
CA VAL A 63 -8.76 11.74 -9.99
C VAL A 63 -9.60 12.79 -10.73
N THR A 64 -9.11 14.03 -10.80
CA THR A 64 -9.81 15.15 -11.44
C THR A 64 -9.69 15.16 -12.97
N TYR A 65 -8.48 14.96 -13.50
CA TYR A 65 -8.15 15.11 -14.92
C TYR A 65 -7.89 13.78 -15.64
N GLY A 66 -8.02 12.65 -14.94
CA GLY A 66 -7.82 11.31 -15.48
C GLY A 66 -8.53 11.02 -16.81
N PRO A 67 -9.76 11.50 -17.09
CA PRO A 67 -10.42 11.27 -18.39
C PRO A 67 -9.62 11.78 -19.60
N HIS A 68 -8.74 12.75 -19.41
CA HIS A 68 -7.91 13.32 -20.48
C HIS A 68 -6.54 12.64 -20.61
N ILE A 69 -6.17 11.78 -19.65
CA ILE A 69 -4.81 11.25 -19.49
C ILE A 69 -4.80 9.71 -19.61
N LEU A 70 -5.80 9.04 -19.05
CA LEU A 70 -5.85 7.60 -18.92
C LEU A 70 -6.73 6.96 -20.00
N PRO A 71 -6.35 5.79 -20.53
CA PRO A 71 -7.10 5.11 -21.60
C PRO A 71 -8.45 4.56 -21.14
N HIS A 72 -8.65 4.38 -19.83
CA HIS A 72 -9.85 3.82 -19.23
C HIS A 72 -10.18 4.52 -17.91
N ALA A 73 -11.47 4.51 -17.55
CA ALA A 73 -11.96 4.99 -16.28
C ALA A 73 -11.95 3.89 -15.21
N PRO A 74 -11.80 4.23 -13.92
CA PRO A 74 -12.11 3.31 -12.84
C PRO A 74 -13.60 2.95 -12.86
N THR A 75 -13.93 1.81 -12.27
CA THR A 75 -15.29 1.27 -12.15
C THR A 75 -15.50 0.70 -10.76
N THR A 76 -16.74 0.32 -10.42
CA THR A 76 -17.05 -0.36 -9.16
C THR A 76 -16.30 -1.70 -9.04
N GLU A 77 -16.18 -2.43 -10.14
CA GLU A 77 -15.53 -3.75 -10.21
C GLU A 77 -14.01 -3.64 -10.26
N ASN A 78 -13.49 -2.57 -10.86
CA ASN A 78 -12.06 -2.31 -10.95
C ASN A 78 -11.78 -0.84 -10.60
N PRO A 79 -11.77 -0.48 -9.30
CA PRO A 79 -11.39 0.85 -8.86
C PRO A 79 -9.90 1.10 -9.11
N PHE A 80 -9.53 2.37 -9.12
CA PHE A 80 -8.14 2.78 -9.08
C PHE A 80 -7.72 3.10 -7.65
N HIS A 81 -6.47 2.80 -7.32
CA HIS A 81 -5.83 3.15 -6.05
C HIS A 81 -5.11 4.48 -6.14
N VAL A 82 -5.00 5.16 -5.01
CA VAL A 82 -4.25 6.42 -4.87
C VAL A 82 -2.82 6.12 -4.41
N GLY A 83 -1.84 6.90 -4.91
CA GLY A 83 -0.43 6.80 -4.54
C GLY A 83 0.46 6.40 -5.72
N PHE A 84 1.46 7.24 -6.01
CA PHE A 84 2.47 7.01 -7.05
C PHE A 84 3.88 6.79 -6.51
N ASP A 85 4.06 6.92 -5.20
CA ASP A 85 5.30 6.62 -4.51
C ASP A 85 5.03 5.75 -3.27
N GLY A 86 6.11 5.23 -2.69
CA GLY A 86 6.01 4.43 -1.50
C GLY A 86 7.36 3.94 -1.03
N ARG A 87 7.50 3.89 0.29
CA ARG A 87 8.59 3.18 0.95
C ARG A 87 8.12 1.77 1.27
N GLN A 88 8.84 0.78 0.76
CA GLN A 88 8.64 -0.61 1.15
C GLN A 88 8.96 -0.84 2.63
N GLY A 89 8.10 -1.60 3.31
CA GLY A 89 8.35 -2.11 4.64
C GLY A 89 9.50 -3.11 4.63
N GLY A 90 10.54 -2.83 5.43
CA GLY A 90 11.63 -3.78 5.65
C GLY A 90 11.17 -4.99 6.45
N ARG A 91 11.79 -6.15 6.21
CA ARG A 91 11.63 -7.35 7.04
C ARG A 91 12.10 -7.03 8.48
N ASP A 92 11.18 -7.13 9.44
CA ASP A 92 11.44 -7.22 10.87
C ASP A 92 12.22 -6.10 11.57
N ARG A 93 11.99 -4.82 11.25
CA ARG A 93 12.47 -3.74 12.13
C ARG A 93 11.71 -3.61 13.46
N GLN A 94 10.48 -4.13 13.55
CA GLN A 94 9.72 -4.09 14.81
C GLN A 94 10.39 -4.87 15.95
N ARG A 95 11.23 -5.88 15.67
CA ARG A 95 12.01 -6.58 16.71
C ARG A 95 13.21 -5.78 17.24
N ARG A 96 13.79 -4.86 16.46
CA ARG A 96 14.97 -4.08 16.92
C ARG A 96 14.60 -2.91 17.85
N GLN A 97 13.42 -2.32 17.69
CA GLN A 97 13.00 -1.22 18.58
C GLN A 97 12.67 -1.71 19.99
N GLY A 98 12.14 -2.94 20.15
CA GLY A 98 11.93 -3.55 21.47
C GLY A 98 13.23 -3.95 22.20
N LEU A 99 14.30 -4.29 21.45
CA LEU A 99 15.62 -4.61 22.01
C LEU A 99 16.41 -3.35 22.42
N GLN A 100 16.25 -2.23 21.70
CA GLN A 100 16.91 -0.96 22.06
C GLN A 100 16.26 -0.28 23.26
N ALA A 101 14.94 -0.44 23.47
CA ALA A 101 14.25 0.10 24.64
C ALA A 101 14.64 -0.60 25.96
N GLN A 102 15.14 -1.83 25.91
CA GLN A 102 15.59 -2.57 27.11
C GLN A 102 17.06 -2.30 27.50
N GLN A 103 17.83 -1.62 26.65
CA GLN A 103 19.24 -1.28 26.93
C GLN A 103 19.43 0.09 27.59
N HIS A 104 18.36 0.86 27.84
CA HIS A 104 18.42 2.19 28.44
C HIS A 104 17.86 2.28 29.87
N VAL A 105 17.58 1.15 30.52
CA VAL A 105 17.16 1.11 31.94
C VAL A 105 18.15 0.25 32.72
N VAL A 106 19.35 0.77 32.91
CA VAL A 106 20.27 0.35 33.99
C VAL A 106 20.99 1.61 34.49
N GLU A 107 20.40 2.27 35.48
CA GLU A 107 21.09 3.02 36.54
C GLU A 107 20.45 2.63 37.88
#